data_AF-A0AAW2F7J2-F1
#
_entry.id   AF-A0AAW2F7J2-F1
#
_cell.length_a   1.000
_cell.length_b   1.000
_cell.length_c   1.000
_cell.angle_alpha   90.00
_cell.angle_beta   90.00
_cell.angle_gamma   90.00
#
_symmetry.space_group_name_H-M   'P 1'
#
loop_
_entity.id
_entity.type
_entity.pdbx_description
1 polymer ?
#
loop_
_entity_poly.entity_id
_entity_poly.type
_entity_poly.pdbx_seq_one_letter_code
_entity_poly.pdbx_strand_id
1 'polypeptide(L)'
;MHQVIMDQKKCQQRHYDMPLTGSHLCAFNRYGIGACSGDSGGPLISNGVQVGITSWVLPCAKGEPDVYTNVAHHTDFIKSS
;
A
#
# COMPACT_ATOMS: atom_id res chain seq x y z
N MET A 1 9.31 6.67 -10.58
CA MET A 1 9.16 5.21 -10.37
C MET A 1 7.72 4.84 -10.66
N HIS A 2 7.47 3.79 -11.44
CA HIS A 2 6.11 3.30 -11.70
C HIS A 2 5.80 2.21 -10.68
N GLN A 3 5.19 2.58 -9.56
CA GLN A 3 4.74 1.63 -8.54
C GLN A 3 3.38 1.07 -8.96
N VAL A 4 3.25 -0.25 -9.08
CA VAL A 4 2.04 -0.87 -9.65
C VAL A 4 1.08 -1.22 -8.53
N ILE A 5 -0.14 -0.68 -8.60
CA ILE A 5 -1.22 -1.08 -7.70
C ILE A 5 -1.62 -2.51 -8.03
N MET A 6 -1.60 -3.37 -7.01
CA MET A 6 -1.92 -4.79 -7.15
C MET A 6 -3.41 -5.04 -6.85
N ASP A 7 -4.00 -5.99 -7.58
CA ASP A 7 -5.33 -6.51 -7.25
C ASP A 7 -5.39 -7.05 -5.81
N GLN A 8 -6.48 -6.72 -5.12
CA GLN A 8 -6.62 -7.01 -3.69
C GLN A 8 -6.67 -8.51 -3.40
N LYS A 9 -7.28 -9.34 -4.27
CA LYS A 9 -7.31 -10.79 -4.08
C LYS A 9 -5.92 -11.39 -4.24
N LYS A 10 -5.16 -10.92 -5.24
CA LYS A 10 -3.76 -11.34 -5.43
C LYS A 10 -2.89 -10.94 -4.23
N CYS A 11 -3.13 -9.77 -3.66
CA CYS A 11 -2.42 -9.34 -2.46
C CYS A 11 -2.77 -10.21 -1.24
N GLN A 12 -4.06 -10.52 -1.04
CA GLN A 12 -4.51 -11.42 0.03
C GLN A 12 -3.89 -12.81 -0.06
N GLN A 13 -3.67 -13.33 -1.27
CA GLN A 13 -3.01 -14.61 -1.47
C GLN A 13 -1.54 -14.59 -1.03
N ARG A 14 -0.86 -13.44 -1.11
CA ARG A 14 0.53 -13.28 -0.64
C ARG A 14 0.60 -13.06 0.86
N HIS A 15 -0.36 -12.32 1.42
CA HIS A 15 -0.52 -12.08 2.85
C HIS A 15 -1.63 -12.97 3.44
N TYR A 16 -1.51 -14.29 3.27
CA TYR A 16 -2.59 -15.23 3.62
C TYR A 16 -2.87 -15.32 5.13
N ASP A 17 -1.88 -14.96 5.94
CA ASP A 17 -1.93 -14.92 7.41
C ASP A 17 -2.45 -13.59 7.96
N MET A 18 -2.57 -12.56 7.10
CA MET A 18 -3.10 -11.24 7.45
C MET A 18 -4.34 -10.89 6.61
N PRO A 19 -5.54 -10.90 7.20
CA PRO A 19 -6.76 -10.50 6.50
C PRO A 19 -6.71 -9.04 6.04
N LEU A 20 -6.80 -8.82 4.73
CA LEU A 20 -6.91 -7.53 4.09
C LEU A 20 -8.38 -7.14 3.96
N THR A 21 -8.70 -5.91 4.34
CA THR A 21 -10.04 -5.31 4.18
C THR A 21 -10.02 -4.22 3.12
N GLY A 22 -11.19 -3.65 2.77
CA GLY A 22 -11.29 -2.54 1.80
C GLY A 22 -10.53 -1.26 2.19
N SER A 23 -10.12 -1.12 3.46
CA SER A 23 -9.25 -0.03 3.93
C SER A 23 -7.77 -0.22 3.56
N HIS A 24 -7.42 -1.34 2.91
CA HIS A 24 -6.06 -1.67 2.51
C HIS A 24 -5.89 -1.61 1.00
N LEU A 25 -4.72 -1.15 0.56
CA LEU A 25 -4.28 -1.07 -0.82
C LEU A 25 -2.89 -1.69 -0.91
N CYS A 26 -2.64 -2.52 -1.91
CA CYS A 26 -1.32 -3.11 -2.09
C CYS A 26 -0.63 -2.53 -3.31
N ALA A 27 0.68 -2.32 -3.19
CA ALA A 27 1.52 -1.99 -4.33
C ALA A 27 2.78 -2.84 -4.34
N PHE A 28 3.19 -3.25 -5.53
CA PHE A 28 4.41 -4.00 -5.72
C PHE A 28 5.11 -3.50 -6.97
N ASN A 29 6.43 -3.33 -6.87
CA ASN A 29 7.26 -3.05 -8.02
C ASN A 29 8.08 -4.28 -8.37
N ARG A 30 9.24 -4.42 -7.71
CA ARG A 30 10.15 -5.56 -7.84
C ARG A 30 10.96 -5.70 -6.55
N TYR A 31 11.67 -6.82 -6.44
CA TYR A 31 12.58 -7.06 -5.32
C TYR A 31 13.56 -5.88 -5.14
N GLY A 32 13.71 -5.42 -3.89
CA GLY A 32 14.57 -4.30 -3.50
C GLY A 32 14.01 -2.91 -3.80
N ILE A 33 12.78 -2.80 -4.34
CA ILE A 33 12.11 -1.50 -4.57
C ILE A 33 10.72 -1.49 -3.94
N GLY A 34 10.60 -0.73 -2.86
CA GLY A 34 9.38 -0.50 -2.09
C GLY A 34 9.73 0.19 -0.77
N ALA A 35 8.79 0.20 0.18
CA ALA A 35 8.98 0.88 1.45
C ALA A 35 9.92 0.10 2.39
N CYS A 36 10.61 0.85 3.26
CA CYS A 36 11.46 0.30 4.31
C CYS A 36 11.15 0.93 5.68
N SER A 37 11.91 0.53 6.69
CA SER A 37 11.79 1.05 8.05
C SER A 37 11.98 2.56 8.06
N GLY A 38 11.00 3.29 8.60
CA GLY A 38 10.97 4.75 8.63
C GLY A 38 10.04 5.40 7.61
N ASP A 39 9.55 4.64 6.61
CA ASP A 39 8.64 5.18 5.58
C ASP A 39 7.16 5.18 6.01
N SER A 40 6.85 4.71 7.22
CA SER A 40 5.48 4.68 7.76
C SER A 40 4.84 6.07 7.71
N GLY A 41 3.60 6.15 7.20
CA GLY A 41 2.91 7.43 6.98
C GLY A 41 3.28 8.14 5.67
N GLY A 42 4.28 7.63 4.93
CA GLY A 42 4.68 8.18 3.63
C GLY A 42 3.59 8.02 2.55
N PRO A 43 3.57 8.91 1.53
CA PRO A 43 2.55 8.87 0.49
C PRO A 43 2.88 7.85 -0.61
N LEU A 44 1.86 7.08 -1.02
CA LEU A 44 1.88 6.36 -2.30
C LEU A 44 1.16 7.20 -3.36
N ILE A 45 1.91 7.65 -4.37
CA ILE A 45 1.41 8.51 -5.44
C ILE A 45 1.20 7.70 -6.73
N SER A 46 0.02 7.82 -7.33
CA SER A 46 -0.30 7.30 -8.67
C SER A 46 -0.87 8.43 -9.52
N ASN A 47 -0.26 8.70 -10.68
CA ASN A 47 -0.67 9.77 -11.61
C ASN A 47 -0.85 11.15 -10.94
N GLY A 48 0.04 11.51 -10.00
CA GLY A 48 -0.02 12.78 -9.27
C GLY A 48 -1.06 12.83 -8.13
N VAL A 49 -1.79 11.75 -7.89
CA VAL A 49 -2.78 11.64 -6.81
C VAL A 49 -2.24 10.72 -5.71
N GLN A 50 -2.40 11.13 -4.45
CA GLN A 50 -2.12 10.26 -3.32
C GLN A 50 -3.23 9.22 -3.17
N VAL A 51 -2.90 7.95 -3.40
CA VAL A 51 -3.84 6.83 -3.36
C VAL A 51 -3.65 5.97 -2.11
N GLY A 52 -2.50 6.05 -1.46
CA GLY A 52 -2.19 5.28 -0.28
C GLY A 52 -1.31 5.99 0.74
N ILE A 53 -1.28 5.45 1.95
CA ILE A 53 -0.38 5.85 3.05
C ILE A 53 0.36 4.60 3.52
N THR A 54 1.70 4.63 3.55
CA THR A 54 2.52 3.46 3.95
C THR A 54 2.11 2.98 5.35
N SER A 55 1.72 1.70 5.45
CA SER A 55 1.24 1.10 6.70
C SER A 55 2.15 -0.03 7.15
N TRP A 56 1.96 -1.23 6.59
CA TRP A 56 2.75 -2.41 6.91
C TRP A 56 3.50 -2.92 5.69
N VAL A 57 4.77 -3.22 5.91
CA VAL A 57 5.69 -3.63 4.84
C VAL A 57 6.64 -4.69 5.36
N LEU A 58 7.10 -5.55 4.47
CA LEU A 58 8.30 -6.33 4.71
C LEU A 58 9.50 -5.41 4.41
N PRO A 59 10.29 -4.97 5.41
CA PRO A 59 11.21 -3.86 5.22
C PRO A 59 12.16 -4.05 4.05
N CYS A 60 12.26 -2.99 3.23
CA CYS A 60 13.14 -2.91 2.07
C CYS A 60 12.74 -3.90 0.95
N ALA A 61 11.44 -4.10 0.75
CA ALA A 61 10.83 -4.74 -0.43
C ALA A 61 11.45 -6.08 -0.82
N LYS A 62 11.54 -7.00 0.13
CA LYS A 62 12.17 -8.32 -0.05
C LYS A 62 11.30 -9.33 -0.81
N GLY A 63 10.57 -8.88 -1.84
CA GLY A 63 9.77 -9.72 -2.74
C GLY A 63 8.27 -9.76 -2.43
N GLU A 64 7.85 -9.18 -1.30
CA GLU A 64 6.45 -9.08 -0.91
C GLU A 64 5.82 -7.72 -1.28
N PRO A 65 4.51 -7.67 -1.57
CA PRO A 65 3.80 -6.42 -1.81
C PRO A 65 3.71 -5.62 -0.51
N ASP A 66 4.02 -4.33 -0.62
CA ASP A 66 3.80 -3.37 0.45
C ASP A 66 2.31 -3.08 0.58
N VAL A 67 1.84 -2.86 1.80
CA VAL A 67 0.44 -2.52 2.05
C VAL A 67 0.33 -1.13 2.65
N TYR A 68 -0.64 -0.43 2.11
CA TYR A 68 -0.94 0.96 2.35
C TYR A 68 -2.36 1.07 2.87
N THR A 69 -2.63 2.07 3.69
CA THR A 69 -4.00 2.51 3.97
C THR A 69 -4.57 3.10 2.68
N ASN A 70 -5.74 2.63 2.25
CA ASN A 70 -6.42 3.07 1.05
C ASN A 70 -7.06 4.46 1.28
N VAL A 71 -6.50 5.51 0.69
CA VAL A 71 -7.01 6.88 0.87
C VAL A 71 -8.46 7.00 0.39
N ALA A 72 -8.82 6.31 -0.70
CA ALA A 72 -10.18 6.35 -1.25
C ALA A 72 -11.22 5.76 -0.30
N HIS A 73 -10.83 4.82 0.57
CA HIS A 73 -11.73 4.25 1.58
C HIS A 73 -12.03 5.23 2.73
N HIS A 74 -11.14 6.21 2.97
CA HIS A 74 -11.23 7.15 4.08
C HIS A 74 -11.58 8.58 3.64
N THR A 75 -11.99 8.79 2.39
CA THR A 75 -12.26 10.14 1.87
C THR A 75 -13.35 10.89 2.62
N ASP A 76 -14.37 10.18 3.13
CA ASP A 76 -15.48 10.81 3.84
C ASP A 76 -14.99 11.43 5.16
N PHE A 77 -14.15 10.70 5.90
CA PHE A 77 -13.48 11.20 7.11
C PHE A 77 -12.55 12.38 6.80
N ILE A 78 -11.73 12.27 5.75
CA ILE A 78 -10.77 13.33 5.39
C ILE A 78 -11.50 14.63 5.00
N LYS A 79 -12.65 14.53 4.31
CA LYS A 79 -13.42 15.69 3.83
C LYS A 79 -14.37 16.30 4.87
N SER A 80 -14.58 15.63 6.00
CA SER A 80 -15.42 16.14 7.08
C SER A 80 -14.68 17.09 8.03
N SER A 81 -13.43 17.44 7.72
CA SER A 81 -12.60 18.44 8.41
C SER A 81 -12.52 19.72 7.60
#